data_AF-A0A5J4QGT4-F1
#
_entry.id   AF-A0A5J4QGT4-F1
#
_cell.length_a   1.000
_cell.length_b   1.000
_cell.length_c   1.000
_cell.angle_alpha   90.00
_cell.angle_beta   90.00
_cell.angle_gamma   90.00
#
_symmetry.space_group_name_H-M   'P 1'
#
loop_
_entity.id
_entity.type
_entity.pdbx_description
1 polymer ?
#
loop_
_entity_poly.entity_id
_entity_poly.type
_entity_poly.pdbx_seq_one_letter_code
_entity_poly.pdbx_strand_id
1 'polypeptide(L)'
;MISRLSLYICCALLPATLLSCMGTAPTEEIRLIDSLNERAYDYRYKNLDSSFHAASQAYKQARFYRMGKAEACNNKAFCAFIRMDFDEAERLYQEVRTLTRHELELLIADIGLMKIYQRTAENKEFYDRRNSALQRMKRIGEDKSLFVDRHEKTRLNYAYTEFFIVSAEYYYQLRQRPEALASLNAIHSEDLRDADTTQQLSYHYIKGASALCEGETPDEERLNEFGELYTVWNVASQQQYPYFEGAGLLGVADLMIDRSELLNARYSHAREQFGLPTDSLLPLRLAQKALSLFQKYNDRYRTADAYVTVGKYLNMHGHYAEALDTLTKALDCVNHHHQSYYANGRDSVEILKPFIANDSVYAEVNWLGRKDVKTVPEWIARIRDQLSVSYAGLEMKTPSNYNRNVYLDILDYTRQDKELQNRYLSLQQESKQLNILLWSVIGGIVLLFILLFISNNRAQIRNRKHIARLKRLLDICGKITASVPLNVATKEEIIQSVLTAVSSDMEELFQSKFHLQIPDEENPSASLELIADRRLTKDEQAQIQLITPYIAWALDNGTTLISLGEEQENLEKQRYVYEQRIARSKRENLIKKACFAIVADISPYIGRIKNELYKLTGKDFAKDSL
;
A
#
# COMPACT_ATOMS: atom_id res chain seq x y z
N MET A 1 -33.45 -15.42 37.09
CA MET A 1 -32.60 -15.38 35.88
C MET A 1 -32.06 -13.97 35.57
N ILE A 2 -31.81 -13.13 36.60
CA ILE A 2 -31.41 -11.70 36.43
C ILE A 2 -30.03 -11.39 37.07
N SER A 3 -29.46 -12.29 37.87
CA SER A 3 -28.21 -12.03 38.60
C SER A 3 -26.92 -12.27 37.79
N ARG A 4 -26.96 -13.09 36.71
CA ARG A 4 -25.75 -13.38 35.92
C ARG A 4 -25.44 -12.33 34.84
N LEU A 5 -26.43 -11.59 34.36
CA LEU A 5 -26.24 -10.58 33.30
C LEU A 5 -25.49 -9.33 33.81
N SER A 6 -25.71 -8.93 35.07
CA SER A 6 -25.04 -7.75 35.66
C SER A 6 -23.54 -7.98 35.93
N LEU A 7 -23.12 -9.23 36.18
CA LEU A 7 -21.72 -9.55 36.44
C LEU A 7 -20.87 -9.51 35.16
N TYR A 8 -21.44 -9.95 34.03
CA TYR A 8 -20.76 -9.88 32.72
C TYR A 8 -20.66 -8.45 32.19
N ILE A 9 -21.65 -7.59 32.46
CA ILE A 9 -21.60 -6.17 32.09
C ILE A 9 -20.55 -5.42 32.93
N CYS A 10 -20.44 -5.70 34.23
CA CYS A 10 -19.37 -5.13 35.06
C CYS A 10 -17.97 -5.64 34.66
N CYS A 11 -17.82 -6.92 34.32
CA CYS A 11 -16.52 -7.48 33.90
C CYS A 11 -16.10 -7.07 32.48
N ALA A 12 -17.02 -6.67 31.61
CA ALA A 12 -16.71 -6.15 30.27
C ALA A 12 -16.45 -4.63 30.24
N LEU A 13 -16.95 -3.88 31.22
CA LEU A 13 -16.72 -2.42 31.34
C LEU A 13 -15.43 -2.06 32.11
N LEU A 14 -14.91 -2.97 32.93
CA LEU A 14 -13.65 -2.78 33.66
C LEU A 14 -12.41 -2.70 32.75
N PRO A 15 -12.27 -3.52 31.68
CA PRO A 15 -11.18 -3.35 30.72
C PRO A 15 -11.34 -2.09 29.86
N ALA A 16 -12.58 -1.72 29.49
CA ALA A 16 -12.83 -0.55 28.63
C ALA A 16 -12.56 0.80 29.33
N THR A 17 -12.71 0.85 30.66
CA THR A 17 -12.38 2.02 31.50
C THR A 17 -10.92 2.06 31.93
N LEU A 18 -10.22 0.91 31.99
CA LEU A 18 -8.77 0.87 32.23
C LEU A 18 -7.92 1.09 30.96
N LEU A 19 -8.46 0.77 29.76
CA LEU A 19 -7.82 1.07 28.47
C LEU A 19 -8.05 2.51 27.99
N SER A 20 -8.99 3.26 28.59
CA SER A 20 -9.26 4.67 28.25
C SER A 20 -8.52 5.68 29.13
N CYS A 21 -7.83 5.24 30.19
CA CYS A 21 -6.94 6.07 31.01
C CYS A 21 -5.45 5.92 30.67
N MET A 22 -5.11 5.24 29.58
CA MET A 22 -3.74 5.18 29.07
C MET A 22 -3.55 6.23 27.97
N GLY A 23 -3.02 7.40 28.34
CA GLY A 23 -2.26 8.23 27.38
C GLY A 23 -2.62 9.71 27.26
N THR A 24 -3.54 10.27 28.03
CA THR A 24 -3.73 11.74 28.05
C THR A 24 -2.79 12.36 29.07
N ALA A 25 -1.97 13.31 28.62
CA ALA A 25 -1.03 14.00 29.50
C ALA A 25 -1.79 14.85 30.54
N PRO A 26 -1.28 14.98 31.78
CA PRO A 26 -1.86 15.87 32.78
C PRO A 26 -1.95 17.31 32.25
N THR A 27 -3.04 18.02 32.55
CA THR A 27 -3.25 19.40 32.10
C THR A 27 -2.13 20.35 32.55
N GLU A 28 -1.55 20.11 33.74
CA GLU A 28 -0.39 20.86 34.22
C GLU A 28 0.86 20.63 33.38
N GLU A 29 1.10 19.39 32.93
CA GLU A 29 2.20 19.08 32.02
C GLU A 29 2.00 19.80 30.70
N ILE A 30 0.81 19.69 30.08
CA ILE A 30 0.50 20.36 28.81
C ILE A 30 0.79 21.87 28.90
N ARG A 31 0.22 22.56 29.89
CA ARG A 31 0.43 24.01 30.08
C ARG A 31 1.89 24.39 30.27
N LEU A 32 2.63 23.61 31.05
CA LEU A 32 4.06 23.85 31.29
C LEU A 32 4.88 23.68 30.00
N ILE A 33 4.64 22.60 29.26
CA ILE A 33 5.39 22.28 28.04
C ILE A 33 5.05 23.29 26.94
N ASP A 34 3.79 23.66 26.75
CA ASP A 34 3.38 24.67 25.78
C ASP A 34 4.01 26.03 26.09
N SER A 35 3.95 26.46 27.36
CA SER A 35 4.59 27.71 27.78
C SER A 35 6.11 27.72 27.54
N LEU A 36 6.79 26.60 27.79
CA LEU A 36 8.22 26.48 27.51
C LEU A 36 8.53 26.48 26.01
N ASN A 37 7.66 25.89 25.19
CA ASN A 37 7.80 25.87 23.74
C ASN A 37 7.53 27.24 23.10
N GLU A 38 6.48 27.94 23.51
CA GLU A 38 6.22 29.33 23.13
C GLU A 38 7.42 30.21 23.47
N ARG A 39 7.91 30.10 24.71
CA ARG A 39 9.11 30.82 25.15
C ARG A 39 10.33 30.48 24.30
N ALA A 40 10.53 29.20 23.96
CA ALA A 40 11.62 28.80 23.09
C ALA A 40 11.52 29.45 21.71
N TYR A 41 10.31 29.50 21.14
CA TYR A 41 10.03 30.15 19.86
C TYR A 41 10.32 31.67 19.91
N ASP A 42 9.81 32.36 20.93
CA ASP A 42 9.97 33.83 21.09
C ASP A 42 11.43 34.26 21.20
N TYR A 43 12.29 33.41 21.78
CA TYR A 43 13.70 33.71 21.93
C TYR A 43 14.54 33.39 20.69
N ARG A 44 14.01 32.69 19.68
CA ARG A 44 14.78 32.16 18.53
C ARG A 44 15.77 33.17 17.97
N TYR A 45 15.31 34.37 17.62
CA TYR A 45 16.12 35.43 17.01
C TYR A 45 16.55 36.55 17.97
N LYS A 46 16.25 36.40 19.26
CA LYS A 46 16.64 37.33 20.33
C LYS A 46 17.86 36.84 21.11
N ASN A 47 17.82 35.57 21.53
CA ASN A 47 18.88 34.92 22.27
C ASN A 47 18.80 33.40 22.07
N LEU A 48 19.71 32.87 21.26
CA LEU A 48 19.71 31.47 20.85
C LEU A 48 19.89 30.51 22.03
N ASP A 49 20.71 30.85 23.02
CA ASP A 49 20.94 30.02 24.19
C ASP A 49 19.70 29.92 25.09
N SER A 50 18.95 31.02 25.23
CA SER A 50 17.68 31.05 25.95
C SER A 50 16.60 30.23 25.24
N SER A 51 16.54 30.32 23.91
CA SER A 51 15.67 29.48 23.08
C SER A 51 15.99 27.99 23.29
N PHE A 52 17.27 27.62 23.17
CA PHE A 52 17.72 26.25 23.36
C PHE A 52 17.47 25.73 24.78
N HIS A 53 17.65 26.58 25.79
CA HIS A 53 17.41 26.23 27.19
C HIS A 53 15.93 25.91 27.44
N ALA A 54 15.02 26.78 27.00
CA ALA A 54 13.57 26.58 27.13
C ALA A 54 13.12 25.32 26.37
N ALA A 55 13.57 25.13 25.13
CA ALA A 55 13.27 23.94 24.33
C ALA A 55 13.81 22.65 24.98
N SER A 56 15.01 22.71 25.56
CA SER A 56 15.61 21.58 26.28
C SER A 56 14.85 21.25 27.57
N GLN A 57 14.34 22.25 28.27
CA GLN A 57 13.48 22.05 29.44
C GLN A 57 12.15 21.41 29.03
N ALA A 58 11.50 21.91 27.98
CA ALA A 58 10.26 21.34 27.45
C ALA A 58 10.46 19.86 27.06
N TYR A 59 11.51 19.57 26.30
CA TYR A 59 11.81 18.22 25.85
C TYR A 59 12.06 17.23 27.01
N LYS A 60 12.80 17.66 28.04
CA LYS A 60 13.14 16.82 29.20
C LYS A 60 11.94 16.59 30.12
N GLN A 61 11.07 17.58 30.27
CA GLN A 61 9.94 17.54 31.20
C GLN A 61 8.70 16.86 30.61
N ALA A 62 8.58 16.80 29.28
CA ALA A 62 7.50 16.09 28.61
C ALA A 62 7.63 14.57 28.77
N ARG A 63 6.76 13.99 29.60
CA ARG A 63 6.68 12.55 29.92
C ARG A 63 5.59 11.87 29.12
N PHE A 64 4.38 12.44 29.16
CA PHE A 64 3.19 11.88 28.52
C PHE A 64 2.73 12.74 27.34
N TYR A 65 3.08 14.04 27.32
CA TYR A 65 2.68 14.96 26.27
C TYR A 65 3.61 14.89 25.04
N ARG A 66 3.41 13.86 24.21
CA ARG A 66 4.26 13.60 23.03
C ARG A 66 4.22 14.71 21.97
N MET A 67 3.09 15.38 21.80
CA MET A 67 2.96 16.48 20.85
C MET A 67 3.83 17.68 21.26
N GLY A 68 3.72 18.15 22.50
CA GLY A 68 4.59 19.22 23.00
C GLY A 68 6.06 18.83 23.06
N LYS A 69 6.37 17.54 23.26
CA LYS A 69 7.75 17.03 23.12
C LYS A 69 8.26 17.12 21.67
N ALA A 70 7.40 16.85 20.70
CA ALA A 70 7.72 16.98 19.28
C ALA A 70 7.95 18.44 18.88
N GLU A 71 7.14 19.37 19.40
CA GLU A 71 7.38 20.81 19.26
C GLU A 71 8.72 21.23 19.90
N ALA A 72 9.05 20.71 21.08
CA ALA A 72 10.33 20.96 21.72
C ALA A 72 11.51 20.44 20.87
N CYS A 73 11.36 19.29 20.20
CA CYS A 73 12.33 18.81 19.22
C CYS A 73 12.50 19.80 18.06
N ASN A 74 11.40 20.30 17.48
CA ASN A 74 11.44 21.29 16.40
C ASN A 74 12.20 22.57 16.83
N ASN A 75 11.97 23.07 18.05
CA ASN A 75 12.68 24.23 18.59
C ASN A 75 14.17 23.96 18.85
N LYS A 76 14.52 22.79 19.40
CA LYS A 76 15.93 22.40 19.58
C LYS A 76 16.65 22.24 18.23
N ALA A 77 15.98 21.63 17.25
CA ALA A 77 16.52 21.41 15.91
C ALA A 77 16.80 22.74 15.22
N PHE A 78 15.92 23.73 15.36
CA PHE A 78 16.18 25.10 14.90
C PHE A 78 17.45 25.68 15.53
N CYS A 79 17.64 25.51 16.85
CA CYS A 79 18.83 26.02 17.52
C CYS A 79 20.12 25.32 17.03
N ALA A 80 20.06 24.00 16.83
CA ALA A 80 21.16 23.23 16.26
C ALA A 80 21.49 23.71 14.83
N PHE A 81 20.47 23.95 14.00
CA PHE A 81 20.63 24.50 12.65
C PHE A 81 21.34 25.86 12.65
N ILE A 82 20.93 26.81 13.50
CA ILE A 82 21.60 28.13 13.60
C ILE A 82 23.05 28.00 14.07
N ARG A 83 23.36 27.03 14.95
CA ARG A 83 24.73 26.71 15.38
C ARG A 83 25.55 25.95 14.33
N MET A 84 24.94 25.62 13.20
CA MET A 84 25.48 24.78 12.14
C MET A 84 25.83 23.36 12.62
N ASP A 85 25.13 22.82 13.61
CA ASP A 85 25.20 21.40 13.97
C ASP A 85 24.16 20.64 13.13
N PHE A 86 24.49 20.40 11.86
CA PHE A 86 23.53 19.84 10.89
C PHE A 86 23.15 18.39 11.19
N ASP A 87 24.03 17.63 11.84
CA ASP A 87 23.74 16.24 12.21
C ASP A 87 22.77 16.17 13.39
N GLU A 88 22.99 16.98 14.44
CA GLU A 88 22.04 17.04 15.55
C GLU A 88 20.70 17.66 15.11
N ALA A 89 20.73 18.69 14.26
CA ALA A 89 19.52 19.29 13.71
C ALA A 89 18.69 18.28 12.91
N GLU A 90 19.32 17.53 12.00
CA GLU A 90 18.66 16.48 11.23
C GLU A 90 18.11 15.39 12.15
N ARG A 91 18.92 14.89 13.10
CA ARG A 91 18.51 13.86 14.05
C ARG A 91 17.26 14.28 14.83
N LEU A 92 17.23 15.53 15.32
CA LEU A 92 16.09 16.07 16.06
C LEU A 92 14.83 16.22 15.19
N TYR A 93 14.95 16.72 13.95
CA TYR A 93 13.80 16.79 13.04
C TYR A 93 13.29 15.40 12.64
N GLN A 94 14.17 14.42 12.46
CA GLN A 94 13.78 13.03 12.21
C GLN A 94 13.10 12.41 13.44
N GLU A 95 13.54 12.75 14.66
CA GLU A 95 12.96 12.27 15.92
C GLU A 95 11.47 12.65 16.05
N VAL A 96 11.06 13.83 15.56
CA VAL A 96 9.64 14.28 15.54
C VAL A 96 8.72 13.22 14.94
N ARG A 97 9.16 12.53 13.88
CA ARG A 97 8.40 11.47 13.20
C ARG A 97 8.14 10.25 14.08
N THR A 98 9.00 10.02 15.07
CA THR A 98 8.85 8.93 16.05
C THR A 98 7.97 9.32 17.22
N LEU A 99 7.88 10.63 17.52
CA LEU A 99 7.15 11.16 18.66
C LEU A 99 5.66 11.38 18.37
N THR A 100 5.31 11.83 17.16
CA THR A 100 3.93 12.25 16.84
C THR A 100 3.51 11.91 15.41
N ARG A 101 2.18 11.83 15.21
CA ARG A 101 1.53 11.79 13.88
C ARG A 101 0.88 13.12 13.52
N HIS A 102 1.02 14.14 14.36
CA HIS A 102 0.41 15.45 14.17
C HIS A 102 1.01 16.14 12.93
N GLU A 103 0.16 16.47 11.95
CA GLU A 103 0.62 16.94 10.64
C GLU A 103 1.39 18.26 10.71
N LEU A 104 1.02 19.17 11.63
CA LEU A 104 1.71 20.44 11.81
C LEU A 104 3.16 20.26 12.29
N GLU A 105 3.39 19.39 13.28
CA GLU A 105 4.75 19.13 13.78
C GLU A 105 5.64 18.52 12.71
N LEU A 106 5.08 17.61 11.93
CA LEU A 106 5.79 16.93 10.87
C LEU A 106 6.05 17.85 9.68
N LEU A 107 5.13 18.80 9.40
CA LEU A 107 5.34 19.84 8.40
C LEU A 107 6.49 20.76 8.81
N ILE A 108 6.51 21.25 10.05
CA ILE A 108 7.60 22.08 10.56
C ILE A 108 8.93 21.33 10.52
N ALA A 109 8.94 20.03 10.86
CA ALA A 109 10.14 19.21 10.76
C ALA A 109 10.61 19.01 9.31
N ASP A 110 9.70 18.79 8.36
CA ASP A 110 10.04 18.67 6.95
C ASP A 110 10.63 19.98 6.39
N ILE A 111 10.09 21.14 6.78
CA ILE A 111 10.64 22.46 6.42
C ILE A 111 12.01 22.67 7.06
N GLY A 112 12.20 22.26 8.31
CA GLY A 112 13.49 22.28 8.99
C GLY A 112 14.56 21.46 8.26
N LEU A 113 14.20 20.26 7.80
CA LEU A 113 15.07 19.42 6.96
C LEU A 113 15.34 20.07 5.59
N MET A 114 14.34 20.72 4.98
CA MET A 114 14.56 21.51 3.75
C MET A 114 15.65 22.57 3.97
N LYS A 115 15.66 23.28 5.09
CA LYS A 115 16.70 24.30 5.39
C LYS A 115 18.10 23.69 5.50
N ILE A 116 18.22 22.52 6.13
CA ILE A 116 19.50 21.81 6.23
C ILE A 116 20.00 21.44 4.84
N TYR A 117 19.18 20.75 4.05
CA TYR A 117 19.56 20.28 2.72
C TYR A 117 19.78 21.41 1.71
N GLN A 118 19.07 22.53 1.86
CA GLN A 118 19.38 23.75 1.13
C GLN A 118 20.76 24.28 1.50
N ARG A 119 21.07 24.37 2.80
CA ARG A 119 22.35 24.90 3.30
C ARG A 119 23.54 24.00 2.94
N THR A 120 23.34 22.69 2.84
CA THR A 120 24.37 21.70 2.50
C THR A 120 24.41 21.34 1.00
N ALA A 121 23.57 21.97 0.18
CA ALA A 121 23.38 21.69 -1.25
C ALA A 121 22.96 20.24 -1.58
N GLU A 122 22.23 19.57 -0.69
CA GLU A 122 21.69 18.22 -0.91
C GLU A 122 20.34 18.27 -1.66
N ASN A 123 20.37 18.66 -2.94
CA ASN A 123 19.18 18.98 -3.72
C ASN A 123 18.13 17.86 -3.77
N LYS A 124 18.54 16.59 -3.88
CA LYS A 124 17.61 15.45 -3.90
C LYS A 124 16.81 15.36 -2.59
N GLU A 125 17.49 15.42 -1.46
CA GLU A 125 16.87 15.30 -0.14
C GLU A 125 15.99 16.52 0.16
N PHE A 126 16.40 17.72 -0.30
CA PHE A 126 15.55 18.91 -0.30
C PHE A 126 14.21 18.65 -1.01
N TYR A 127 14.21 18.10 -2.23
CA TYR A 127 12.98 17.80 -2.97
C TYR A 127 12.11 16.74 -2.30
N ASP A 128 12.71 15.67 -1.76
CA ASP A 128 11.99 14.64 -1.03
C ASP A 128 11.24 15.25 0.16
N ARG A 129 11.89 16.16 0.90
CA ARG A 129 11.24 16.86 2.02
C ARG A 129 10.21 17.88 1.58
N ARG A 130 10.50 18.67 0.54
CA ARG A 130 9.55 19.65 -0.03
C ARG A 130 8.27 18.97 -0.52
N ASN A 131 8.38 17.83 -1.19
CA ASN A 131 7.24 17.05 -1.62
C ASN A 131 6.44 16.49 -0.43
N SER A 132 7.13 16.01 0.61
CA SER A 132 6.48 15.60 1.86
C SER A 132 5.71 16.76 2.48
N ALA A 133 6.33 17.93 2.64
CA ALA A 133 5.70 19.15 3.16
C ALA A 133 4.45 19.56 2.35
N LEU A 134 4.52 19.57 1.01
CA LEU A 134 3.35 19.86 0.16
C LEU A 134 2.19 18.88 0.38
N GLN A 135 2.48 17.58 0.52
CA GLN A 135 1.46 16.59 0.82
C GLN A 135 0.83 16.83 2.20
N ARG A 136 1.61 17.25 3.19
CA ARG A 136 1.10 17.61 4.53
C ARG A 136 0.23 18.85 4.49
N MET A 137 0.69 19.91 3.82
CA MET A 137 -0.09 21.14 3.64
C MET A 137 -1.42 20.86 2.94
N LYS A 138 -1.46 19.92 1.98
CA LYS A 138 -2.70 19.46 1.38
C LYS A 138 -3.64 18.80 2.40
N ARG A 139 -3.14 17.85 3.20
CA ARG A 139 -3.94 17.17 4.24
C ARG A 139 -4.44 18.14 5.33
N ILE A 140 -3.60 19.07 5.76
CA ILE A 140 -4.00 20.14 6.68
C ILE A 140 -5.06 21.04 6.03
N GLY A 141 -4.94 21.32 4.74
CA GLY A 141 -5.91 22.09 3.96
C GLY A 141 -7.29 21.46 3.87
N GLU A 142 -7.39 20.13 3.93
CA GLU A 142 -8.66 19.39 3.88
C GLU A 142 -9.54 19.62 5.12
N ASP A 143 -8.93 19.92 6.28
CA ASP A 143 -9.66 20.23 7.52
C ASP A 143 -8.97 21.32 8.35
N LYS A 144 -8.85 22.53 7.77
CA LYS A 144 -8.31 23.70 8.48
C LYS A 144 -9.12 24.07 9.73
N SER A 145 -10.37 23.61 9.84
CA SER A 145 -11.28 23.94 10.94
C SER A 145 -10.84 23.34 12.29
N LEU A 146 -9.98 22.32 12.26
CA LEU A 146 -9.42 21.67 13.45
C LEU A 146 -8.45 22.56 14.24
N PHE A 147 -7.82 23.54 13.58
CA PHE A 147 -6.89 24.48 14.21
C PHE A 147 -7.67 25.62 14.86
N VAL A 148 -8.27 25.36 16.02
CA VAL A 148 -9.07 26.35 16.77
C VAL A 148 -8.18 27.18 17.71
N ASP A 149 -7.17 26.54 18.28
CA ASP A 149 -6.27 27.12 19.27
C ASP A 149 -5.38 28.23 18.67
N ARG A 150 -5.10 29.27 19.47
CA ARG A 150 -4.32 30.42 19.03
C ARG A 150 -2.87 30.05 18.73
N HIS A 151 -2.24 29.25 19.58
CA HIS A 151 -0.85 28.83 19.42
C HIS A 151 -0.70 27.97 18.17
N GLU A 152 -1.61 27.01 17.97
CA GLU A 152 -1.61 26.18 16.76
C GLU A 152 -1.82 26.99 15.47
N LYS A 153 -2.70 28.01 15.48
CA LYS A 153 -2.88 28.92 14.34
C LYS A 153 -1.62 29.72 14.01
N THR A 154 -0.96 30.29 15.02
CA THR A 154 0.29 31.02 14.84
C THR A 154 1.37 30.11 14.24
N ARG A 155 1.48 28.88 14.74
CA ARG A 155 2.46 27.90 14.25
C ARG A 155 2.13 27.38 12.85
N LEU A 156 0.85 27.26 12.52
CA LEU A 156 0.42 26.92 11.17
C LEU A 156 0.77 28.03 10.17
N ASN A 157 0.53 29.29 10.53
CA ASN A 157 0.93 30.44 9.73
C ASN A 157 2.46 30.47 9.53
N TYR A 158 3.23 30.27 10.61
CA TYR A 158 4.69 30.09 10.55
C TYR A 158 5.08 28.99 9.55
N ALA A 159 4.48 27.79 9.64
CA ALA A 159 4.85 26.68 8.77
C ALA A 159 4.56 26.98 7.29
N TYR A 160 3.43 27.63 6.99
CA TYR A 160 3.04 27.95 5.62
C TYR A 160 3.95 29.03 5.03
N THR A 161 4.20 30.11 5.78
CA THR A 161 5.08 31.20 5.34
C THR A 161 6.53 30.72 5.20
N GLU A 162 7.07 30.01 6.20
CA GLU A 162 8.43 29.48 6.19
C GLU A 162 8.67 28.50 5.02
N PHE A 163 7.69 27.66 4.67
CA PHE A 163 7.80 26.74 3.52
C PHE A 163 8.12 27.49 2.21
N PHE A 164 7.41 28.59 1.97
CA PHE A 164 7.58 29.40 0.77
C PHE A 164 8.86 30.24 0.81
N ILE A 165 9.22 30.80 1.97
CA ILE A 165 10.46 31.55 2.19
C ILE A 165 11.67 30.64 1.91
N VAL A 166 11.71 29.43 2.50
CA VAL A 166 12.79 28.46 2.30
C VAL A 166 12.86 27.98 0.86
N SER A 167 11.71 27.78 0.21
CA SER A 167 11.66 27.43 -1.22
C SER A 167 12.23 28.54 -2.09
N ALA A 168 11.92 29.81 -1.79
CA ALA A 168 12.43 30.95 -2.53
C ALA A 168 13.96 31.10 -2.40
N GLU A 169 14.49 30.97 -1.17
CA GLU A 169 15.94 31.01 -0.91
C GLU A 169 16.67 29.89 -1.67
N TYR A 170 16.12 28.68 -1.67
CA TYR A 170 16.67 27.55 -2.42
C TYR A 170 16.74 27.82 -3.94
N TYR A 171 15.63 28.26 -4.54
CA TYR A 171 15.61 28.57 -5.97
C TYR A 171 16.54 29.73 -6.34
N TYR A 172 16.65 30.74 -5.48
CA TYR A 172 17.58 31.84 -5.67
C TYR A 172 19.04 31.35 -5.75
N GLN A 173 19.46 30.49 -4.83
CA GLN A 173 20.82 29.94 -4.83
C GLN A 173 21.12 29.12 -6.09
N LEU A 174 20.12 28.45 -6.65
CA LEU A 174 20.22 27.74 -7.94
C LEU A 174 20.10 28.65 -9.18
N ARG A 175 20.09 29.98 -8.98
CA ARG A 175 19.92 31.00 -10.03
C ARG A 175 18.60 30.86 -10.81
N GLN A 176 17.54 30.42 -10.13
CA GLN A 176 16.19 30.22 -10.65
C GLN A 176 15.28 31.36 -10.15
N ARG A 177 15.54 32.59 -10.62
CA ARG A 177 14.79 33.79 -10.18
C ARG A 177 13.28 33.67 -10.42
N PRO A 178 12.76 33.16 -11.57
CA PRO A 178 11.32 33.02 -11.76
C PRO A 178 10.66 32.10 -10.73
N GLU A 179 11.27 30.96 -10.41
CA GLU A 179 10.79 29.99 -9.44
C GLU A 179 10.88 30.53 -8.00
N ALA A 180 11.92 31.30 -7.70
CA ALA A 180 12.08 32.00 -6.42
C ALA A 180 10.99 33.06 -6.22
N LEU A 181 10.74 33.90 -7.22
CA LEU A 181 9.65 34.88 -7.23
C LEU A 181 8.29 34.22 -7.09
N ALA A 182 8.03 33.16 -7.86
CA ALA A 182 6.78 32.41 -7.78
C ALA A 182 6.56 31.82 -6.37
N SER A 183 7.63 31.38 -5.70
CA SER A 183 7.55 30.87 -4.34
C SER A 183 7.22 31.98 -3.33
N LEU A 184 7.86 33.15 -3.40
CA LEU A 184 7.51 34.29 -2.52
C LEU A 184 6.09 34.81 -2.79
N ASN A 185 5.68 34.92 -4.05
CA ASN A 185 4.37 35.42 -4.44
C ASN A 185 3.23 34.45 -4.07
N ALA A 186 3.54 33.20 -3.73
CA ALA A 186 2.56 32.25 -3.20
C ALA A 186 2.17 32.54 -1.73
N ILE A 187 2.91 33.41 -1.03
CA ILE A 187 2.54 33.89 0.30
C ILE A 187 1.46 34.95 0.15
N HIS A 188 0.24 34.67 0.63
CA HIS A 188 -0.84 35.63 0.60
C HIS A 188 -0.57 36.81 1.55
N SER A 189 -0.96 38.03 1.15
CA SER A 189 -0.75 39.24 1.94
C SER A 189 -1.46 39.20 3.30
N GLU A 190 -2.61 38.53 3.38
CA GLU A 190 -3.34 38.30 4.64
C GLU A 190 -2.55 37.38 5.58
N ASP A 191 -2.00 36.27 5.06
CA ASP A 191 -1.17 35.35 5.83
C ASP A 191 0.07 36.06 6.37
N LEU A 192 0.74 36.90 5.55
CA LEU A 192 1.90 37.68 5.98
C LEU A 192 1.56 38.73 7.04
N ARG A 193 0.39 39.39 6.92
CA ARG A 193 -0.08 40.37 7.91
C ARG A 193 -0.34 39.71 9.26
N ASP A 194 -0.89 38.51 9.24
CA ASP A 194 -1.22 37.74 10.45
C ASP A 194 -0.01 36.97 11.01
N ALA A 195 1.10 36.92 10.26
CA ALA A 195 2.35 36.33 10.70
C ALA A 195 3.00 37.12 11.83
N ASP A 196 3.78 36.43 12.66
CA ASP A 196 4.56 37.10 13.70
C ASP A 196 5.67 38.00 13.10
N THR A 197 6.22 38.88 13.93
CA THR A 197 7.25 39.82 13.50
C THR A 197 8.47 39.11 12.92
N THR A 198 8.87 37.95 13.43
CA THR A 198 10.05 37.24 12.92
C THR A 198 9.84 36.69 11.53
N GLN A 199 8.61 36.26 11.21
CA GLN A 199 8.24 35.81 9.87
C GLN A 199 8.13 36.96 8.88
N GLN A 200 7.56 38.10 9.30
CA GLN A 200 7.57 39.32 8.49
C GLN A 200 9.00 39.76 8.18
N LEU A 201 9.89 39.79 9.19
CA LEU A 201 11.30 40.11 9.01
C LEU A 201 12.01 39.13 8.07
N SER A 202 11.75 37.82 8.20
CA SER A 202 12.29 36.79 7.28
C SER A 202 11.85 37.02 5.83
N TYR A 203 10.56 37.31 5.61
CA TYR A 203 10.02 37.60 4.29
C TYR A 203 10.71 38.82 3.64
N HIS A 204 10.73 39.95 4.35
CA HIS A 204 11.36 41.18 3.86
C HIS A 204 12.86 40.98 3.62
N TYR A 205 13.53 40.24 4.51
CA TYR A 205 14.96 39.93 4.37
C TYR A 205 15.23 39.11 3.11
N ILE A 206 14.52 38.00 2.88
CA ILE A 206 14.75 37.16 1.70
C ILE A 206 14.39 37.92 0.42
N LYS A 207 13.30 38.68 0.43
CA LYS A 207 12.89 39.49 -0.74
C LYS A 207 13.96 40.50 -1.15
N GLY A 208 14.51 41.24 -0.19
CA GLY A 208 15.57 42.22 -0.44
C GLY A 208 16.94 41.61 -0.73
N ALA A 209 17.38 40.62 0.07
CA ALA A 209 18.72 40.03 -0.06
C ALA A 209 18.88 39.15 -1.30
N SER A 210 17.78 38.61 -1.84
CA SER A 210 17.80 37.67 -2.96
C SER A 210 17.46 38.31 -4.31
N ALA A 211 17.45 39.64 -4.40
CA ALA A 211 17.06 40.38 -5.60
C ALA A 211 15.71 39.90 -6.17
N LEU A 212 14.70 39.78 -5.28
CA LEU A 212 13.34 39.33 -5.61
C LEU A 212 12.33 40.49 -5.55
N CYS A 213 12.82 41.73 -5.65
CA CYS A 213 11.99 42.90 -5.83
C CYS A 213 11.71 43.13 -7.31
N GLU A 214 10.48 43.51 -7.62
CA GLU A 214 10.07 43.91 -8.96
C GLU A 214 10.22 45.43 -9.11
N GLY A 215 10.48 45.91 -10.33
CA GLY A 215 10.63 47.31 -10.68
C GLY A 215 10.62 47.48 -12.20
N GLU A 216 10.26 48.67 -12.70
CA GLU A 216 10.26 48.96 -14.14
C GLU A 216 11.68 49.03 -14.72
N THR A 217 12.65 49.37 -13.86
CA THR A 217 14.07 49.48 -14.21
C THR A 217 14.96 48.74 -13.21
N PRO A 218 16.17 48.30 -13.61
CA PRO A 218 17.12 47.69 -12.67
C PRO A 218 17.44 48.58 -11.47
N ASP A 219 17.51 49.90 -11.65
CA ASP A 219 17.75 50.84 -10.55
C ASP A 219 16.57 50.87 -9.56
N GLU A 220 15.33 50.82 -10.06
CA GLU A 220 14.14 50.72 -9.22
C GLU A 220 14.09 49.40 -8.43
N GLU A 221 14.43 48.27 -9.06
CA GLU A 221 14.57 46.99 -8.36
C GLU A 221 15.55 47.10 -7.19
N ARG A 222 16.72 47.74 -7.41
CA ARG A 222 17.73 47.95 -6.35
C ARG A 222 17.27 48.87 -5.24
N LEU A 223 16.52 49.93 -5.56
CA LEU A 223 15.95 50.81 -4.56
C LEU A 223 14.90 50.06 -3.72
N ASN A 224 14.09 49.21 -4.35
CA ASN A 224 13.13 48.36 -3.66
C ASN A 224 13.83 47.33 -2.76
N GLU A 225 14.92 46.69 -3.23
CA GLU A 225 15.75 45.79 -2.40
C GLU A 225 16.29 46.50 -1.16
N PHE A 226 16.81 47.72 -1.33
CA PHE A 226 17.26 48.55 -0.21
C PHE A 226 16.12 48.85 0.76
N GLY A 227 14.94 49.21 0.25
CA GLY A 227 13.76 49.50 1.08
C GLY A 227 13.31 48.31 1.93
N GLU A 228 13.34 47.10 1.38
CA GLU A 228 13.03 45.87 2.10
C GLU A 228 14.04 45.62 3.24
N LEU A 229 15.35 45.72 2.95
CA LEU A 229 16.42 45.50 3.94
C LEU A 229 16.48 46.60 5.01
N TYR A 230 16.18 47.84 4.63
CA TYR A 230 16.03 48.96 5.55
C TYR A 230 14.87 48.71 6.53
N THR A 231 13.75 48.21 6.03
CA THR A 231 12.59 47.84 6.86
C THR A 231 12.96 46.75 7.86
N VAL A 232 13.69 45.72 7.42
CA VAL A 232 14.21 44.66 8.31
C VAL A 232 15.05 45.26 9.43
N TRP A 233 16.04 46.09 9.10
CA TRP A 233 16.89 46.73 10.11
C TRP A 233 16.08 47.60 11.08
N ASN A 234 15.23 48.49 10.57
CA ASN A 234 14.51 49.46 11.38
C ASN A 234 13.57 48.77 12.39
N VAL A 235 12.77 47.81 11.92
CA VAL A 235 11.84 47.06 12.78
C VAL A 235 12.62 46.19 13.77
N ALA A 236 13.67 45.48 13.33
CA ALA A 236 14.47 44.62 14.20
C ALA A 236 15.23 45.40 15.29
N SER A 237 15.76 46.57 14.96
CA SER A 237 16.46 47.44 15.92
C SER A 237 15.51 47.96 17.00
N GLN A 238 14.28 48.36 16.62
CA GLN A 238 13.29 48.86 17.59
C GLN A 238 12.77 47.74 18.51
N GLN A 239 12.62 46.53 17.98
CA GLN A 239 12.09 45.38 18.72
C GLN A 239 13.17 44.45 19.31
N GLN A 240 14.44 44.84 19.23
CA GLN A 240 15.60 44.13 19.81
C GLN A 240 15.78 42.69 19.28
N TYR A 241 15.70 42.51 17.96
CA TYR A 241 16.06 41.26 17.27
C TYR A 241 17.48 41.35 16.67
N PRO A 242 18.56 41.07 17.43
CA PRO A 242 19.93 41.26 16.98
C PRO A 242 20.29 40.48 15.71
N TYR A 243 19.71 39.29 15.51
CA TYR A 243 19.91 38.50 14.28
C TYR A 243 19.42 39.28 13.05
N PHE A 244 18.19 39.80 13.08
CA PHE A 244 17.62 40.54 11.95
C PHE A 244 18.17 41.96 11.85
N GLU A 245 18.52 42.61 12.96
CA GLU A 245 19.21 43.91 12.92
C GLU A 245 20.53 43.77 12.18
N GLY A 246 21.33 42.75 12.50
CA GLY A 246 22.57 42.44 11.79
C GLY A 246 22.31 42.10 10.32
N ALA A 247 21.30 41.28 10.02
CA ALA A 247 20.97 40.87 8.66
C ALA A 247 20.56 42.06 7.76
N GLY A 248 19.71 42.95 8.27
CA GLY A 248 19.31 44.17 7.56
C GLY A 248 20.49 45.12 7.31
N LEU A 249 21.31 45.37 8.35
CA LEU A 249 22.51 46.21 8.23
C LEU A 249 23.51 45.64 7.21
N LEU A 250 23.74 44.33 7.24
CA LEU A 250 24.68 43.67 6.34
C LEU A 250 24.20 43.71 4.89
N GLY A 251 22.91 43.44 4.65
CA GLY A 251 22.33 43.50 3.32
C GLY A 251 22.37 44.92 2.74
N VAL A 252 22.03 45.94 3.55
CA VAL A 252 22.17 47.34 3.15
C VAL A 252 23.62 47.68 2.82
N ALA A 253 24.58 47.25 3.65
CA ALA A 253 26.00 47.49 3.40
C ALA A 253 26.45 46.89 2.07
N ASP A 254 26.04 45.65 1.75
CA ASP A 254 26.42 44.98 0.51
C ASP A 254 25.87 45.70 -0.74
N LEU A 255 24.62 46.17 -0.72
CA LEU A 255 24.07 46.98 -1.80
C LEU A 255 24.80 48.31 -1.97
N MET A 256 25.17 48.96 -0.87
CA MET A 256 25.88 50.24 -0.89
C MET A 256 27.32 50.11 -1.40
N ILE A 257 27.96 48.96 -1.20
CA ILE A 257 29.29 48.67 -1.75
C ILE A 257 29.26 48.73 -3.28
N ASP A 258 28.27 48.11 -3.93
CA ASP A 258 28.22 47.99 -5.39
C ASP A 258 27.66 49.24 -6.10
N ARG A 259 26.78 50.01 -5.45
CA ARG A 259 26.00 51.11 -6.07
C ARG A 259 25.81 52.32 -5.14
N SER A 260 26.90 52.78 -4.53
CA SER A 260 26.89 53.89 -3.57
C SER A 260 26.21 55.16 -4.10
N GLU A 261 26.47 55.57 -5.35
CA GLU A 261 25.96 56.83 -5.92
C GLU A 261 24.42 56.88 -6.03
N LEU A 262 23.81 55.80 -6.55
CA LEU A 262 22.35 55.68 -6.71
C LEU A 262 21.63 55.77 -5.36
N LEU A 263 22.13 55.01 -4.38
CA LEU A 263 21.54 54.94 -3.04
C LEU A 263 21.78 56.24 -2.26
N ASN A 264 22.93 56.88 -2.45
CA ASN A 264 23.25 58.17 -1.82
C ASN A 264 22.30 59.28 -2.28
N ALA A 265 21.89 59.29 -3.55
CA ALA A 265 21.01 60.31 -4.09
C ALA A 265 19.55 60.18 -3.62
N ARG A 266 19.06 58.94 -3.44
CA ARG A 266 17.64 58.67 -3.13
C ARG A 266 17.33 58.50 -1.64
N TYR A 267 18.29 58.06 -0.83
CA TYR A 267 18.07 57.72 0.58
C TYR A 267 18.86 58.57 1.58
N SER A 268 19.14 59.83 1.26
CA SER A 268 19.90 60.74 2.14
C SER A 268 19.35 60.80 3.57
N HIS A 269 18.02 60.86 3.74
CA HIS A 269 17.36 60.91 5.06
C HIS A 269 17.41 59.58 5.82
N ALA A 270 17.36 58.44 5.11
CA ALA A 270 17.44 57.12 5.75
C ALA A 270 18.84 56.85 6.32
N ARG A 271 19.89 57.43 5.71
CA ARG A 271 21.28 57.27 6.15
C ARG A 271 21.56 57.88 7.52
N GLU A 272 20.93 59.00 7.83
CA GLU A 272 21.06 59.66 9.13
C GLU A 272 20.44 58.82 10.26
N GLN A 273 19.40 58.03 9.95
CA GLN A 273 18.72 57.19 10.94
C GLN A 273 19.58 56.04 11.47
N PHE A 274 20.62 55.62 10.73
CA PHE A 274 21.57 54.63 11.24
C PHE A 274 22.39 55.15 12.44
N GLY A 275 22.44 56.46 12.66
CA GLY A 275 23.23 57.07 13.74
C GLY A 275 24.74 56.95 13.54
N LEU A 276 25.19 56.78 12.29
CA LEU A 276 26.58 56.65 11.90
C LEU A 276 26.99 57.77 10.92
N PRO A 277 28.27 58.16 10.87
CA PRO A 277 28.73 59.16 9.91
C PRO A 277 28.44 58.74 8.46
N THR A 278 27.86 59.65 7.68
CA THR A 278 27.36 59.41 6.31
C THR A 278 28.40 59.72 5.23
N ASP A 279 29.64 59.28 5.46
CA ASP A 279 30.76 59.37 4.49
C ASP A 279 30.87 58.07 3.65
N SER A 280 31.94 57.94 2.87
CA SER A 280 32.24 56.75 2.07
C SER A 280 32.54 55.49 2.90
N LEU A 281 32.80 55.64 4.20
CA LEU A 281 33.06 54.53 5.13
C LEU A 281 31.77 53.98 5.75
N LEU A 282 30.61 54.59 5.49
CA LEU A 282 29.33 54.14 6.02
C LEU A 282 29.06 52.63 5.76
N PRO A 283 29.24 52.07 4.55
CA PRO A 283 29.00 50.65 4.30
C PRO A 283 29.89 49.74 5.16
N LEU A 284 31.16 50.13 5.33
CA LEU A 284 32.11 49.42 6.20
C LEU A 284 31.64 49.43 7.66
N ARG A 285 31.21 50.58 8.18
CA ARG A 285 30.72 50.69 9.57
C ARG A 285 29.43 49.89 9.79
N LEU A 286 28.52 49.87 8.81
CA LEU A 286 27.31 49.05 8.86
C LEU A 286 27.67 47.55 8.91
N ALA A 287 28.58 47.08 8.06
CA ALA A 287 29.05 45.70 8.06
C ALA A 287 29.77 45.32 9.36
N GLN A 288 30.59 46.21 9.93
CA GLN A 288 31.25 46.01 11.22
C GLN A 288 30.26 45.97 12.39
N LYS A 289 29.22 46.82 12.37
CA LYS A 289 28.13 46.76 13.35
C LYS A 289 27.38 45.43 13.23
N ALA A 290 27.04 44.99 12.02
CA ALA A 290 26.43 43.67 11.78
C ALA A 290 27.30 42.52 12.31
N LEU A 291 28.61 42.55 12.04
CA LEU A 291 29.57 41.58 12.56
C LEU A 291 29.50 41.48 14.10
N SER A 292 29.49 42.62 14.80
CA SER A 292 29.40 42.64 16.27
C SER A 292 28.08 42.06 16.80
N LEU A 293 26.98 42.27 16.08
CA LEU A 293 25.66 41.72 16.41
C LEU A 293 25.63 40.21 16.23
N PHE A 294 26.19 39.68 15.14
CA PHE A 294 26.26 38.24 14.89
C PHE A 294 27.18 37.52 15.88
N GLN A 295 28.31 38.12 16.24
CA GLN A 295 29.18 37.60 17.29
C GLN A 295 28.46 37.54 18.65
N LYS A 296 27.71 38.60 19.01
CA LYS A 296 26.91 38.64 20.24
C LYS A 296 25.77 37.61 20.25
N TYR A 297 25.15 37.39 19.10
CA TYR A 297 24.08 36.40 18.93
C TYR A 297 24.62 34.96 18.76
N ASN A 298 25.93 34.80 18.57
CA ASN A 298 26.63 33.53 18.37
C ASN A 298 26.24 32.80 17.07
N ASP A 299 26.09 33.55 15.98
CA ASP A 299 25.85 32.99 14.63
C ASP A 299 27.14 33.02 13.80
N ARG A 300 27.76 31.85 13.67
CA ARG A 300 29.03 31.69 12.96
C ARG A 300 28.90 31.86 11.45
N TYR A 301 27.78 31.42 10.87
CA TYR A 301 27.51 31.56 9.44
C TYR A 301 27.43 33.04 9.08
N ARG A 302 26.65 33.83 9.81
CA ARG A 302 26.50 35.27 9.59
C ARG A 302 27.73 36.07 9.97
N THR A 303 28.51 35.61 10.94
CA THR A 303 29.83 36.18 11.26
C THR A 303 30.78 36.05 10.07
N ALA A 304 30.83 34.88 9.42
CA ALA A 304 31.63 34.67 8.20
C ALA A 304 31.14 35.56 7.04
N ASP A 305 29.83 35.62 6.82
CA ASP A 305 29.17 36.48 5.83
C ASP A 305 29.57 37.96 6.03
N ALA A 306 29.55 38.44 7.28
CA ALA A 306 29.98 39.80 7.61
C ALA A 306 31.47 40.05 7.33
N TYR A 307 32.36 39.10 7.63
CA TYR A 307 33.76 39.23 7.23
C TYR A 307 33.94 39.28 5.72
N VAL A 308 33.18 38.50 4.96
CA VAL A 308 33.20 38.54 3.48
C VAL A 308 32.78 39.91 2.97
N THR A 309 31.69 40.48 3.48
CA THR A 309 31.21 41.81 3.05
C THR A 309 32.21 42.92 3.43
N VAL A 310 32.85 42.84 4.60
CA VAL A 310 33.95 43.75 4.96
C VAL A 310 35.14 43.59 3.99
N GLY A 311 35.53 42.36 3.68
CA GLY A 311 36.58 42.06 2.71
C GLY A 311 36.25 42.59 1.31
N LYS A 312 35.00 42.46 0.86
CA LYS A 312 34.49 43.01 -0.40
C LYS A 312 34.62 44.53 -0.44
N TYR A 313 34.22 45.23 0.63
CA TYR A 313 34.41 46.68 0.74
C TYR A 313 35.89 47.04 0.58
N LEU A 314 36.78 46.39 1.34
CA LEU A 314 38.21 46.68 1.32
C LEU A 314 38.83 46.42 -0.07
N ASN A 315 38.46 45.32 -0.72
CA ASN A 315 38.86 45.00 -2.09
C ASN A 315 38.45 46.11 -3.07
N MET A 316 37.21 46.59 -3.00
CA MET A 316 36.71 47.64 -3.88
C MET A 316 37.40 49.00 -3.68
N HIS A 317 37.98 49.23 -2.51
CA HIS A 317 38.71 50.45 -2.17
C HIS A 317 40.23 50.29 -2.27
N GLY A 318 40.73 49.18 -2.82
CA GLY A 318 42.17 48.95 -3.04
C GLY A 318 42.96 48.52 -1.79
N HIS A 319 42.29 48.26 -0.67
CA HIS A 319 42.89 47.80 0.58
C HIS A 319 43.08 46.28 0.59
N TYR A 320 43.77 45.74 -0.41
CA TYR A 320 43.80 44.29 -0.67
C TYR A 320 44.48 43.47 0.44
N ALA A 321 45.52 44.00 1.10
CA ALA A 321 46.17 43.32 2.21
C ALA A 321 45.25 43.20 3.44
N GLU A 322 44.52 44.27 3.78
CA GLU A 322 43.54 44.26 4.87
C GLU A 322 42.33 43.37 4.53
N ALA A 323 41.93 43.33 3.25
CA ALA A 323 40.90 42.41 2.77
C ALA A 323 41.34 40.95 2.96
N LEU A 324 42.59 40.61 2.61
CA LEU A 324 43.15 39.28 2.79
C LEU A 324 43.14 38.84 4.27
N ASP A 325 43.57 39.72 5.19
CA ASP A 325 43.52 39.46 6.64
C ASP A 325 42.09 39.23 7.13
N THR A 326 41.14 40.02 6.62
CA THR A 326 39.73 39.91 6.98
C THR A 326 39.11 38.61 6.45
N LEU A 327 39.38 38.25 5.20
CA LEU A 327 38.87 37.03 4.58
C LEU A 327 39.50 35.77 5.17
N THR A 328 40.72 35.87 5.71
CA THR A 328 41.33 34.79 6.51
C THR A 328 40.49 34.49 7.75
N LYS A 329 39.98 35.52 8.44
CA LYS A 329 39.05 35.32 9.57
C LYS A 329 37.73 34.67 9.14
N ALA A 330 37.26 34.94 7.92
CA ALA A 330 36.10 34.26 7.36
C ALA A 330 36.38 32.77 7.14
N LEU A 331 37.55 32.40 6.61
CA LEU A 331 37.99 31.00 6.52
C LEU A 331 38.12 30.34 7.90
N ASP A 332 38.59 31.07 8.91
CA ASP A 332 38.69 30.54 10.28
C ASP A 332 37.32 30.17 10.86
N CYS A 333 36.25 30.88 10.50
CA CYS A 333 34.88 30.47 10.84
C CYS A 333 34.52 29.10 10.23
N VAL A 334 34.91 28.86 8.97
CA VAL A 334 34.70 27.56 8.30
C VAL A 334 35.50 26.46 8.98
N ASN A 335 36.78 26.70 9.21
CA ASN A 335 37.69 25.77 9.90
C ASN A 335 37.16 25.40 11.29
N HIS A 336 36.70 26.39 12.06
CA HIS A 336 36.18 26.16 13.39
C HIS A 336 34.89 25.34 13.38
N HIS A 337 33.99 25.57 12.41
CA HIS A 337 32.80 24.73 12.24
C HIS A 337 33.19 23.27 11.96
N HIS A 338 34.10 23.04 11.00
CA HIS A 338 34.59 21.69 10.69
C HIS A 338 35.28 21.02 11.87
N GLN A 339 36.11 21.77 12.61
CA GLN A 339 36.77 21.27 13.82
C GLN A 339 35.77 20.90 14.93
N SER A 340 34.67 21.66 15.05
CA SER A 340 33.68 21.44 16.11
C SER A 340 32.84 20.19 15.89
N TYR A 341 32.54 19.84 14.63
CA TYR A 341 31.56 18.79 14.33
C TYR A 341 32.11 17.61 13.52
N TYR A 342 33.20 17.79 12.76
CA TYR A 342 33.68 16.80 11.78
C TYR A 342 35.14 16.34 11.99
N ALA A 343 35.86 16.87 12.99
CA ALA A 343 37.24 16.46 13.28
C ALA A 343 37.31 15.08 13.97
N ASN A 344 37.22 14.00 13.19
CA ASN A 344 37.24 12.62 13.69
C ASN A 344 38.64 11.97 13.68
N GLY A 345 39.63 12.55 14.39
CA GLY A 345 40.87 11.92 14.88
C GLY A 345 41.80 11.13 13.92
N ARG A 346 41.41 10.87 12.67
CA ARG A 346 42.11 10.05 11.66
C ARG A 346 42.59 10.89 10.47
N ASP A 347 41.92 12.00 10.20
CA ASP A 347 42.36 13.00 9.25
C ASP A 347 43.10 14.08 10.04
N SER A 348 44.38 14.33 9.72
CA SER A 348 45.00 15.60 10.08
C SER A 348 44.04 16.70 9.63
N VAL A 349 43.51 17.49 10.56
CA VAL A 349 42.52 18.55 10.30
C VAL A 349 42.94 19.29 9.04
N GLU A 350 42.20 19.10 7.94
CA GLU A 350 42.45 19.84 6.70
C GLU A 350 42.06 21.30 7.00
N ILE A 351 43.03 22.10 7.43
CA ILE A 351 42.78 23.52 7.76
C ILE A 351 42.81 24.29 6.45
N LEU A 352 41.68 24.92 6.11
CA LEU A 352 41.61 25.81 4.97
C LEU A 352 42.50 27.02 5.21
N LYS A 353 43.35 27.32 4.23
CA LYS A 353 44.20 28.51 4.23
C LYS A 353 43.87 29.39 3.03
N PRO A 354 44.18 30.70 3.11
CA PRO A 354 44.02 31.60 1.96
C PRO A 354 44.78 31.10 0.71
N PHE A 355 45.94 30.46 0.90
CA PHE A 355 46.72 29.85 -0.17
C PHE A 355 47.58 28.71 0.36
N ILE A 356 47.63 27.61 -0.39
CA ILE A 356 48.52 26.47 -0.16
C ILE A 356 49.30 26.23 -1.46
N ALA A 357 50.63 26.26 -1.39
CA ALA A 357 51.46 26.05 -2.56
C ALA A 357 51.46 24.56 -2.96
N ASN A 358 51.33 24.30 -4.27
CA ASN A 358 51.29 22.94 -4.86
C ASN A 358 50.17 22.04 -4.31
N ASP A 359 49.05 22.65 -3.93
CA ASP A 359 47.86 21.92 -3.52
C ASP A 359 47.19 21.28 -4.75
N SER A 360 47.18 19.96 -4.80
CA SER A 360 46.67 19.18 -5.93
C SER A 360 45.22 18.70 -5.74
N VAL A 361 44.73 18.66 -4.50
CA VAL A 361 43.35 18.26 -4.16
C VAL A 361 42.86 19.19 -3.07
N TYR A 362 41.98 20.12 -3.42
CA TYR A 362 41.44 21.10 -2.47
C TYR A 362 40.61 20.40 -1.39
N ALA A 363 40.91 20.69 -0.13
CA ALA A 363 40.20 20.15 1.04
C ALA A 363 38.67 20.37 0.93
N GLU A 364 38.25 21.53 0.43
CA GLU A 364 36.84 21.86 0.29
C GLU A 364 36.11 20.95 -0.68
N VAL A 365 36.77 20.60 -1.79
CA VAL A 365 36.20 19.67 -2.79
C VAL A 365 36.13 18.26 -2.22
N ASN A 366 37.13 17.85 -1.43
CA ASN A 366 37.11 16.58 -0.71
C ASN A 366 35.92 16.51 0.27
N TRP A 367 35.65 17.59 1.01
CA TRP A 367 34.53 17.66 1.94
C TRP A 367 33.17 17.55 1.24
N LEU A 368 33.00 18.21 0.09
CA LEU A 368 31.75 18.14 -0.69
C LEU A 368 31.45 16.72 -1.19
N GLY A 369 32.48 15.91 -1.47
CA GLY A 369 32.32 14.52 -1.89
C GLY A 369 31.98 13.53 -0.77
N ARG A 370 32.07 13.95 0.50
CA ARG A 370 31.92 13.09 1.68
C ARG A 370 30.52 13.18 2.27
N LYS A 371 29.88 12.03 2.50
CA LYS A 371 28.55 11.97 3.13
C LYS A 371 28.56 12.22 4.63
N ASP A 372 29.71 12.05 5.28
CA ASP A 372 29.89 12.21 6.72
C ASP A 372 30.30 13.64 7.11
N VAL A 373 30.40 14.56 6.14
CA VAL A 373 30.77 15.95 6.34
C VAL A 373 29.73 16.85 5.70
N LYS A 374 28.93 17.54 6.51
CA LYS A 374 27.96 18.53 6.01
C LYS A 374 28.57 19.93 6.04
N THR A 375 29.22 20.29 4.95
CA THR A 375 29.73 21.65 4.75
C THR A 375 28.69 22.53 4.04
N VAL A 376 28.85 23.84 4.15
CA VAL A 376 28.06 24.81 3.38
C VAL A 376 28.87 25.19 2.14
N PRO A 377 28.41 24.97 0.91
CA PRO A 377 29.21 25.31 -0.27
C PRO A 377 29.22 26.82 -0.56
N GLU A 378 28.07 27.48 -0.39
CA GLU A 378 27.85 28.89 -0.75
C GLU A 378 28.78 29.85 0.01
N TRP A 379 28.92 29.69 1.33
CA TRP A 379 29.79 30.60 2.12
C TRP A 379 31.29 30.43 1.77
N ILE A 380 31.76 29.22 1.42
CA ILE A 380 33.15 28.95 1.03
C ILE A 380 33.38 29.60 -0.33
N ALA A 381 32.44 29.40 -1.26
CA ALA A 381 32.51 30.00 -2.59
C ALA A 381 32.65 31.53 -2.50
N ARG A 382 31.87 32.20 -1.64
CA ARG A 382 31.96 33.65 -1.46
C ARG A 382 33.28 34.12 -0.85
N ILE A 383 33.84 33.37 0.11
CA ILE A 383 35.16 33.67 0.67
C ILE A 383 36.24 33.51 -0.41
N ARG A 384 36.23 32.41 -1.15
CA ARG A 384 37.19 32.09 -2.22
C ARG A 384 37.12 33.09 -3.37
N ASP A 385 35.93 33.52 -3.76
CA ASP A 385 35.74 34.60 -4.74
C ASP A 385 36.44 35.89 -4.30
N GLN A 386 36.20 36.36 -3.07
CA GLN A 386 36.81 37.59 -2.58
C GLN A 386 38.32 37.46 -2.33
N LEU A 387 38.82 36.28 -1.93
CA LEU A 387 40.26 36.02 -1.81
C LEU A 387 40.95 36.09 -3.17
N SER A 388 40.30 35.57 -4.23
CA SER A 388 40.81 35.67 -5.60
C SER A 388 40.98 37.14 -6.01
N VAL A 389 40.03 38.01 -5.67
CA VAL A 389 40.10 39.46 -5.92
C VAL A 389 41.23 40.11 -5.13
N SER A 390 41.37 39.81 -3.83
CA SER A 390 42.45 40.37 -3.00
C SER A 390 43.83 40.03 -3.56
N TYR A 391 44.08 38.77 -3.91
CA TYR A 391 45.35 38.36 -4.48
C TYR A 391 45.61 38.94 -5.87
N ALA A 392 44.56 39.11 -6.69
CA ALA A 392 44.70 39.77 -7.99
C ALA A 392 45.11 41.24 -7.82
N GLY A 393 44.51 41.95 -6.85
CA GLY A 393 44.86 43.33 -6.52
C GLY A 393 46.27 43.50 -5.94
N LEU A 394 46.80 42.46 -5.29
CA LEU A 394 48.21 42.39 -4.85
C LEU A 394 49.18 41.93 -5.96
N GLU A 395 48.72 41.78 -7.20
CA GLU A 395 49.49 41.27 -8.34
C GLU A 395 50.02 39.83 -8.15
N MET A 396 49.41 39.06 -7.24
CA MET A 396 49.78 37.68 -6.91
C MET A 396 48.93 36.68 -7.71
N LYS A 397 49.32 36.46 -8.97
CA LYS A 397 48.55 35.62 -9.90
C LYS A 397 48.34 34.17 -9.44
N THR A 398 49.36 33.52 -8.88
CA THR A 398 49.26 32.10 -8.48
C THR A 398 48.25 31.88 -7.34
N PRO A 399 48.30 32.62 -6.22
CA PRO A 399 47.26 32.54 -5.19
C PRO A 399 45.87 33.00 -5.64
N SER A 400 45.79 33.98 -6.56
CA SER A 400 44.51 34.39 -7.14
C SER A 400 43.87 33.23 -7.93
N ASN A 401 44.64 32.60 -8.82
CA ASN A 401 44.20 31.43 -9.59
C ASN A 401 43.79 30.26 -8.69
N TYR A 402 44.53 30.01 -7.60
CA TYR A 402 44.17 28.98 -6.61
C TYR A 402 42.74 29.18 -6.09
N ASN A 403 42.45 30.38 -5.56
CA ASN A 403 41.13 30.68 -5.01
C ASN A 403 40.03 30.69 -6.08
N ARG A 404 40.32 31.21 -7.28
CA ARG A 404 39.39 31.16 -8.42
C ARG A 404 39.04 29.72 -8.81
N ASN A 405 40.01 28.82 -8.84
CA ASN A 405 39.77 27.43 -9.23
C ASN A 405 38.91 26.71 -8.17
N VAL A 406 39.22 26.87 -6.88
CA VAL A 406 38.38 26.33 -5.79
C VAL A 406 36.94 26.86 -5.91
N TYR A 407 36.76 28.15 -6.15
CA TYR A 407 35.45 28.76 -6.35
C TYR A 407 34.68 28.12 -7.52
N LEU A 408 35.36 27.95 -8.67
CA LEU A 408 34.75 27.33 -9.85
C LEU A 408 34.38 25.86 -9.61
N ASP A 409 35.22 25.10 -8.91
CA ASP A 409 34.93 23.70 -8.57
C ASP A 409 33.69 23.58 -7.67
N ILE A 410 33.53 24.49 -6.69
CA ILE A 410 32.33 24.54 -5.84
C ILE A 410 31.08 24.90 -6.66
N LEU A 411 31.18 25.86 -7.59
CA LEU A 411 30.08 26.20 -8.49
C LEU A 411 29.70 25.03 -9.40
N ASP A 412 30.68 24.30 -9.91
CA ASP A 412 30.42 23.14 -10.75
C ASP A 412 29.75 22.01 -9.96
N TYR A 413 30.17 21.75 -8.72
CA TYR A 413 29.50 20.80 -7.82
C TYR A 413 28.02 21.17 -7.61
N THR A 414 27.75 22.40 -7.15
CA THR A 414 26.39 22.88 -6.88
C THR A 414 25.52 22.94 -8.15
N ARG A 415 26.13 23.13 -9.33
CA ARG A 415 25.45 23.10 -10.63
C ARG A 415 25.11 21.68 -11.09
N GLN A 416 25.99 20.69 -10.90
CA GLN A 416 25.72 19.30 -11.33
C GLN A 416 24.47 18.72 -10.63
N ASP A 417 24.23 19.10 -9.38
CA ASP A 417 23.02 18.69 -8.67
C ASP A 417 21.71 19.22 -9.29
N LYS A 418 21.77 20.26 -10.13
CA LYS A 418 20.61 20.74 -10.92
C LYS A 418 20.19 19.76 -12.01
N GLU A 419 21.14 19.06 -12.63
CA GLU A 419 20.81 18.04 -13.63
C GLU A 419 20.13 16.84 -12.98
N LEU A 420 20.58 16.48 -11.77
CA LEU A 420 19.96 15.44 -10.95
C LEU A 420 18.53 15.80 -10.53
N GLN A 421 18.23 17.09 -10.28
CA GLN A 421 16.86 17.56 -10.05
C GLN A 421 15.93 17.25 -11.24
N ASN A 422 16.33 17.59 -12.47
CA ASN A 422 15.51 17.32 -13.66
C ASN A 422 15.26 15.81 -13.81
N ARG A 423 16.26 15.00 -13.46
CA ARG A 423 16.15 13.55 -13.45
C ARG A 423 15.19 13.04 -12.37
N TYR A 424 15.22 13.61 -11.16
CA TYR A 424 14.30 13.25 -10.09
C TYR A 424 12.83 13.54 -10.46
N LEU A 425 12.56 14.71 -11.04
CA LEU A 425 11.21 15.05 -11.52
C LEU A 425 10.72 14.08 -12.62
N SER A 426 11.62 13.65 -13.52
CA SER A 426 11.35 12.58 -14.50
C SER A 426 11.01 11.26 -13.80
N LEU A 427 11.81 10.85 -12.80
CA LEU A 427 11.58 9.62 -12.03
C LEU A 427 10.25 9.65 -11.27
N GLN A 428 9.79 10.81 -10.82
CA GLN A 428 8.51 10.96 -10.15
C GLN A 428 7.32 10.81 -11.12
N GLN A 429 7.46 11.29 -12.36
CA GLN A 429 6.49 11.04 -13.43
C GLN A 429 6.46 9.55 -13.81
N GLU A 430 7.62 8.90 -13.89
CA GLU A 430 7.73 7.45 -14.12
C GLU A 430 7.11 6.63 -12.98
N SER A 431 7.31 7.03 -11.71
CA SER A 431 6.69 6.38 -10.56
C SER A 431 5.15 6.41 -10.60
N LYS A 432 4.54 7.52 -11.08
CA LYS A 432 3.09 7.58 -11.30
C LYS A 432 2.63 6.59 -12.38
N GLN A 433 3.38 6.44 -13.46
CA GLN A 433 3.08 5.44 -14.51
C GLN A 433 3.15 4.02 -13.94
N LEU A 434 4.12 3.74 -13.07
CA LEU A 434 4.25 2.44 -12.40
C LEU A 434 3.05 2.12 -11.50
N ASN A 435 2.55 3.09 -10.74
CA ASN A 435 1.35 2.92 -9.91
C ASN A 435 0.09 2.67 -10.76
N ILE A 436 -0.06 3.34 -11.90
CA ILE A 436 -1.17 3.08 -12.84
C ILE A 436 -1.09 1.65 -13.39
N LEU A 437 0.11 1.20 -13.77
CA LEU A 437 0.33 -0.17 -14.22
C LEU A 437 -0.03 -1.19 -13.12
N LEU A 438 0.38 -0.94 -11.87
CA LEU A 438 0.05 -1.78 -10.72
C LEU A 438 -1.47 -1.91 -10.53
N TRP A 439 -2.20 -0.79 -10.56
CA TRP A 439 -3.66 -0.80 -10.44
C TRP A 439 -4.34 -1.53 -11.60
N SER A 440 -3.80 -1.42 -12.82
CA SER A 440 -4.27 -2.16 -13.99
C SER A 440 -4.11 -3.68 -13.79
N VAL A 441 -2.96 -4.14 -13.30
CA VAL A 441 -2.71 -5.56 -13.01
C VAL A 441 -3.63 -6.08 -11.92
N ILE A 442 -3.80 -5.34 -10.82
CA ILE A 442 -4.72 -5.70 -9.74
C ILE A 442 -6.16 -5.82 -10.27
N GLY A 443 -6.61 -4.86 -11.08
CA GLY A 443 -7.92 -4.90 -11.72
C GLY A 443 -8.10 -6.12 -12.62
N GLY A 444 -7.08 -6.49 -13.40
CA GLY A 444 -7.09 -7.69 -14.25
C GLY A 444 -7.22 -8.99 -13.46
N ILE A 445 -6.52 -9.10 -12.33
CA ILE A 445 -6.60 -10.27 -11.43
C ILE A 445 -8.01 -10.39 -10.83
N VAL A 446 -8.58 -9.28 -10.34
CA VAL A 446 -9.94 -9.26 -9.79
C VAL A 446 -10.96 -9.67 -10.85
N LEU A 447 -10.84 -9.17 -12.08
CA LEU A 447 -11.70 -9.55 -13.19
C LEU A 447 -11.61 -11.04 -13.51
N LEU A 448 -10.39 -11.61 -13.50
CA LEU A 448 -10.17 -13.04 -13.72
C LEU A 448 -10.88 -13.89 -12.65
N PHE A 449 -10.79 -13.51 -11.36
CA PHE A 449 -11.52 -14.19 -10.29
C PHE A 449 -13.04 -14.12 -10.48
N ILE A 450 -13.58 -12.97 -10.90
CA ILE A 450 -15.02 -12.82 -11.18
C ILE A 450 -15.45 -13.75 -12.32
N LEU A 451 -14.68 -13.80 -13.41
CA LEU A 451 -14.97 -14.67 -14.55
C LEU A 451 -14.89 -16.15 -14.18
N LEU A 452 -13.87 -16.56 -13.42
CA LEU A 452 -13.74 -17.92 -12.90
C LEU A 452 -14.90 -18.29 -11.98
N PHE A 453 -15.32 -17.38 -11.11
CA PHE A 453 -16.46 -17.60 -10.22
C PHE A 453 -17.76 -17.81 -11.00
N ILE A 454 -18.04 -16.98 -12.00
CA ILE A 454 -19.22 -17.11 -12.86
C ILE A 454 -19.17 -18.43 -13.65
N SER A 455 -18.01 -18.76 -14.24
CA SER A 455 -17.82 -19.99 -15.01
C SER A 455 -18.01 -21.24 -14.14
N ASN A 456 -17.40 -21.27 -12.95
CA ASN A 456 -17.53 -22.37 -11.99
C ASN A 456 -18.99 -22.55 -11.57
N ASN A 457 -19.70 -21.47 -11.24
CA ASN A 457 -21.10 -21.57 -10.83
C ASN A 457 -21.99 -22.09 -11.97
N ARG A 458 -21.77 -21.61 -13.21
CA ARG A 458 -22.46 -22.14 -14.40
C ARG A 458 -22.13 -23.61 -14.67
N ALA A 459 -20.87 -24.03 -14.47
CA ALA A 459 -20.46 -25.42 -14.60
C ALA A 459 -21.13 -26.32 -13.55
N GLN A 460 -21.18 -25.89 -12.29
CA GLN A 460 -21.86 -26.64 -11.23
C GLN A 460 -23.35 -26.82 -11.50
N ILE A 461 -24.05 -25.77 -11.98
CA ILE A 461 -25.46 -25.87 -12.34
C ILE A 461 -25.67 -26.88 -13.49
N ARG A 462 -24.82 -26.86 -14.52
CA ARG A 462 -24.88 -27.84 -15.62
C ARG A 462 -24.63 -29.26 -15.12
N ASN A 463 -23.59 -29.47 -14.32
CA ASN A 463 -23.26 -30.79 -13.78
C ASN A 463 -24.39 -31.37 -12.93
N ARG A 464 -25.06 -30.55 -12.09
CA ARG A 464 -26.23 -31.00 -11.32
C ARG A 464 -27.36 -31.50 -12.23
N LYS A 465 -27.63 -30.80 -13.35
CA LYS A 465 -28.64 -31.21 -14.34
C LYS A 465 -28.26 -32.52 -15.04
N HIS A 466 -26.99 -32.70 -15.42
CA HIS A 466 -26.50 -33.94 -16.03
C HIS A 466 -26.61 -35.14 -15.06
N ILE A 467 -26.20 -34.96 -13.79
CA ILE A 467 -26.29 -36.02 -12.77
C ILE A 467 -27.75 -36.42 -12.51
N ALA A 468 -28.67 -35.44 -12.42
CA ALA A 468 -30.10 -35.72 -12.22
C ALA A 468 -30.70 -36.52 -13.37
N ARG A 469 -30.35 -36.20 -14.63
CA ARG A 469 -30.77 -36.97 -15.80
C ARG A 469 -30.21 -38.39 -15.79
N LEU A 470 -28.94 -38.58 -15.46
CA LEU A 470 -28.32 -39.90 -15.40
C LEU A 470 -28.97 -40.81 -14.33
N LYS A 471 -29.36 -40.25 -13.19
CA LYS A 471 -30.10 -40.99 -12.15
C LYS A 471 -31.47 -41.47 -12.66
N ARG A 472 -32.19 -40.63 -13.41
CA ARG A 472 -33.48 -41.03 -14.03
C ARG A 472 -33.30 -42.15 -15.06
N LEU A 473 -32.24 -42.07 -15.89
CA LEU A 473 -31.91 -43.14 -16.83
C LEU A 473 -31.64 -44.46 -16.12
N LEU A 474 -30.90 -44.43 -15.01
CA LEU A 474 -30.61 -45.64 -14.23
C LEU A 474 -31.89 -46.22 -13.60
N ASP A 475 -32.80 -45.39 -13.12
CA ASP A 475 -34.11 -45.82 -12.58
C ASP A 475 -34.95 -46.52 -13.66
N ILE A 476 -34.96 -45.96 -14.87
CA ILE A 476 -35.60 -46.57 -16.05
C ILE A 476 -34.99 -47.94 -16.37
N CYS A 477 -33.65 -48.05 -16.43
CA CYS A 477 -32.98 -49.34 -16.63
C CYS A 477 -33.35 -50.36 -15.55
N GLY A 478 -33.45 -49.92 -14.28
CA GLY A 478 -33.89 -50.77 -13.17
C GLY A 478 -35.32 -51.28 -13.36
N LYS A 479 -36.27 -50.39 -13.71
CA LYS A 479 -37.67 -50.75 -13.98
C LYS A 479 -37.81 -51.74 -15.15
N ILE A 480 -37.03 -51.56 -16.22
CA ILE A 480 -36.99 -52.50 -17.35
C ILE A 480 -36.66 -53.91 -16.86
N THR A 481 -35.58 -54.06 -16.08
CA THR A 481 -35.15 -55.38 -15.58
C THR A 481 -36.15 -56.00 -14.59
N ALA A 482 -36.84 -55.18 -13.80
CA ALA A 482 -37.83 -55.65 -12.83
C ALA A 482 -39.19 -56.02 -13.45
N SER A 483 -39.47 -55.56 -14.68
CA SER A 483 -40.77 -55.74 -15.35
C SER A 483 -40.93 -57.06 -16.11
N VAL A 484 -39.91 -57.94 -16.10
CA VAL A 484 -39.99 -59.28 -16.70
C VAL A 484 -40.86 -60.20 -15.82
N PRO A 485 -42.06 -60.63 -16.25
CA PRO A 485 -42.95 -61.44 -15.44
C PRO A 485 -42.50 -62.91 -15.41
N LEU A 486 -42.75 -63.62 -14.29
CA LEU A 486 -42.32 -65.01 -14.11
C LEU A 486 -43.16 -66.05 -14.89
N ASN A 487 -44.40 -65.71 -15.29
CA ASN A 487 -45.30 -66.59 -16.01
C ASN A 487 -45.87 -65.85 -17.23
N VAL A 488 -45.32 -66.10 -18.42
CA VAL A 488 -45.79 -65.48 -19.67
C VAL A 488 -45.87 -66.54 -20.76
N ALA A 489 -46.86 -66.44 -21.65
CA ALA A 489 -47.07 -67.41 -22.72
C ALA A 489 -46.55 -66.93 -24.09
N THR A 490 -46.37 -65.62 -24.30
CA THR A 490 -45.98 -65.05 -25.60
C THR A 490 -44.97 -63.90 -25.48
N LYS A 491 -44.17 -63.67 -26.54
CA LYS A 491 -43.17 -62.61 -26.58
C LYS A 491 -43.80 -61.22 -26.52
N GLU A 492 -45.00 -61.07 -27.09
CA GLU A 492 -45.76 -59.83 -27.15
C GLU A 492 -46.21 -59.34 -25.77
N GLU A 493 -46.54 -60.27 -24.85
CA GLU A 493 -46.94 -59.93 -23.48
C GLU A 493 -45.75 -59.37 -22.67
N ILE A 494 -44.53 -59.89 -22.89
CA ILE A 494 -43.30 -59.37 -22.26
C ILE A 494 -43.03 -57.94 -22.75
N ILE A 495 -43.14 -57.73 -24.06
CA ILE A 495 -42.92 -56.44 -24.71
C ILE A 495 -43.91 -55.40 -24.19
N GLN A 496 -45.18 -55.77 -24.09
CA GLN A 496 -46.21 -54.88 -23.57
C GLN A 496 -45.98 -54.54 -22.09
N SER A 497 -45.50 -55.50 -21.28
CA SER A 497 -45.22 -55.27 -19.85
C SER A 497 -44.03 -54.30 -19.65
N VAL A 498 -42.93 -54.51 -20.37
CA VAL A 498 -41.75 -53.62 -20.34
C VAL A 498 -42.08 -52.22 -20.82
N LEU A 499 -42.84 -52.10 -21.92
CA LEU A 499 -43.27 -50.80 -22.45
C LEU A 499 -44.23 -50.09 -21.50
N THR A 500 -45.19 -50.81 -20.89
CA THR A 500 -46.15 -50.21 -19.95
C THR A 500 -45.43 -49.71 -18.70
N ALA A 501 -44.45 -50.46 -18.18
CA ALA A 501 -43.71 -50.10 -16.98
C ALA A 501 -42.85 -48.82 -17.14
N VAL A 502 -42.44 -48.50 -18.36
CA VAL A 502 -41.37 -47.52 -18.62
C VAL A 502 -41.83 -46.34 -19.51
N SER A 503 -42.94 -46.49 -20.23
CA SER A 503 -43.49 -45.48 -21.15
C SER A 503 -43.67 -44.10 -20.53
N SER A 504 -44.28 -43.99 -19.35
CA SER A 504 -44.49 -42.71 -18.66
C SER A 504 -43.17 -42.01 -18.32
N ASP A 505 -42.17 -42.78 -17.85
CA ASP A 505 -40.87 -42.22 -17.46
C ASP A 505 -40.03 -41.81 -18.68
N MET A 506 -40.13 -42.57 -19.77
CA MET A 506 -39.50 -42.26 -21.06
C MET A 506 -40.14 -41.02 -21.71
N GLU A 507 -41.47 -40.92 -21.67
CA GLU A 507 -42.21 -39.75 -22.14
C GLU A 507 -41.84 -38.49 -21.33
N GLU A 508 -41.70 -38.59 -20.00
CA GLU A 508 -41.26 -37.45 -19.18
C GLU A 508 -39.80 -37.05 -19.47
N LEU A 509 -38.91 -38.02 -19.63
CA LEU A 509 -37.47 -37.77 -19.76
C LEU A 509 -37.08 -37.20 -21.13
N PHE A 510 -37.69 -37.71 -22.20
CA PHE A 510 -37.37 -37.34 -23.58
C PHE A 510 -38.44 -36.47 -24.25
N GLN A 511 -39.57 -36.21 -23.56
CA GLN A 511 -40.72 -35.45 -24.10
C GLN A 511 -41.21 -35.99 -25.45
N SER A 512 -41.16 -37.32 -25.60
CA SER A 512 -41.53 -38.02 -26.83
C SER A 512 -42.08 -39.40 -26.46
N LYS A 513 -43.06 -39.86 -27.23
CA LYS A 513 -43.50 -41.26 -27.17
C LYS A 513 -42.48 -42.14 -27.89
N PHE A 514 -42.42 -43.40 -27.46
CA PHE A 514 -41.52 -44.41 -28.01
C PHE A 514 -42.30 -45.63 -28.46
N HIS A 515 -41.92 -46.15 -29.62
CA HIS A 515 -42.44 -47.38 -30.18
C HIS A 515 -41.28 -48.37 -30.39
N LEU A 516 -41.52 -49.63 -30.01
CA LEU A 516 -40.58 -50.72 -30.18
C LEU A 516 -40.86 -51.41 -31.52
N GLN A 517 -39.88 -51.51 -32.41
CA GLN A 517 -39.98 -52.38 -33.59
C GLN A 517 -39.18 -53.66 -33.36
N ILE A 518 -39.85 -54.80 -33.54
CA ILE A 518 -39.23 -56.13 -33.55
C ILE A 518 -38.97 -56.48 -35.02
N PRO A 519 -37.74 -56.78 -35.44
CA PRO A 519 -37.47 -57.21 -36.81
C PRO A 519 -38.05 -58.59 -37.10
N ASP A 520 -38.60 -58.78 -38.30
CA ASP A 520 -39.06 -60.08 -38.84
C ASP A 520 -37.91 -61.10 -38.96
N GLU A 521 -38.24 -62.39 -38.83
CA GLU A 521 -37.34 -63.54 -38.58
C GLU A 521 -36.22 -63.84 -39.62
N GLU A 522 -36.01 -63.04 -40.66
CA GLU A 522 -35.02 -63.35 -41.71
C GLU A 522 -33.59 -62.82 -41.47
N ASN A 523 -33.32 -62.07 -40.39
CA ASN A 523 -31.96 -61.66 -40.02
C ASN A 523 -31.73 -61.61 -38.49
N PRO A 524 -31.03 -62.57 -37.89
CA PRO A 524 -30.85 -62.67 -36.43
C PRO A 524 -29.81 -61.68 -35.84
N SER A 525 -29.47 -60.60 -36.54
CA SER A 525 -28.49 -59.59 -36.08
C SER A 525 -29.03 -58.15 -36.07
N ALA A 526 -30.33 -57.94 -36.31
CA ALA A 526 -30.95 -56.63 -36.14
C ALA A 526 -31.32 -56.42 -34.65
N SER A 527 -30.59 -55.51 -33.99
CA SER A 527 -30.90 -55.05 -32.64
C SER A 527 -32.25 -54.34 -32.59
N LEU A 528 -33.06 -54.57 -31.55
CA LEU A 528 -34.29 -53.83 -31.28
C LEU A 528 -34.13 -52.31 -31.49
N GLU A 529 -34.98 -51.72 -32.31
CA GLU A 529 -34.99 -50.28 -32.53
C GLU A 529 -36.12 -49.60 -31.74
N LEU A 530 -35.73 -48.71 -30.82
CA LEU A 530 -36.64 -47.76 -30.19
C LEU A 530 -36.75 -46.52 -31.06
N ILE A 531 -37.93 -46.32 -31.64
CA ILE A 531 -38.21 -45.17 -32.48
C ILE A 531 -38.99 -44.16 -31.65
N ALA A 532 -38.44 -42.95 -31.55
CA ALA A 532 -39.13 -41.80 -30.96
C ALA A 532 -39.93 -41.06 -32.04
N ASP A 533 -41.10 -40.55 -31.67
CA ASP A 533 -41.95 -39.72 -32.56
C ASP A 533 -41.28 -38.41 -32.99
N ARG A 534 -40.21 -37.99 -32.30
CA ARG A 534 -39.45 -36.77 -32.56
C ARG A 534 -37.99 -37.08 -32.88
N ARG A 535 -37.37 -36.20 -33.67
CA ARG A 535 -35.92 -36.21 -33.89
C ARG A 535 -35.17 -35.86 -32.59
N LEU A 536 -34.40 -36.83 -32.11
CA LEU A 536 -33.61 -36.72 -30.89
C LEU A 536 -32.27 -36.00 -31.13
N THR A 537 -31.78 -35.30 -30.11
CA THR A 537 -30.45 -34.69 -30.10
C THR A 537 -29.35 -35.75 -29.96
N LYS A 538 -28.09 -35.41 -30.31
CA LYS A 538 -26.96 -36.36 -30.19
C LYS A 538 -26.81 -36.95 -28.79
N ASP A 539 -27.05 -36.15 -27.76
CA ASP A 539 -27.00 -36.59 -26.36
C ASP A 539 -28.16 -37.53 -26.01
N GLU A 540 -29.37 -37.25 -26.49
CA GLU A 540 -30.54 -38.12 -26.29
C GLU A 540 -30.39 -39.45 -27.05
N GLN A 541 -29.81 -39.42 -28.25
CA GLN A 541 -29.48 -40.64 -29.01
C GLN A 541 -28.48 -41.53 -28.26
N ALA A 542 -27.43 -40.94 -27.68
CA ALA A 542 -26.46 -41.68 -26.86
C ALA A 542 -27.11 -42.27 -25.59
N GLN A 543 -28.09 -41.58 -25.01
CA GLN A 543 -28.84 -42.09 -23.85
C GLN A 543 -29.75 -43.27 -24.21
N ILE A 544 -30.37 -43.25 -25.39
CA ILE A 544 -31.18 -44.39 -25.87
C ILE A 544 -30.29 -45.59 -26.15
N GLN A 545 -29.12 -45.39 -26.77
CA GLN A 545 -28.13 -46.46 -26.96
C GLN A 545 -27.69 -47.11 -25.63
N LEU A 546 -27.76 -46.40 -24.50
CA LEU A 546 -27.49 -46.95 -23.18
C LEU A 546 -28.64 -47.84 -22.65
N ILE A 547 -29.89 -47.50 -22.98
CA ILE A 547 -31.09 -48.22 -22.51
C ILE A 547 -31.34 -49.48 -23.35
N THR A 548 -31.09 -49.42 -24.66
CA THR A 548 -31.38 -50.52 -25.61
C THR A 548 -30.85 -51.89 -25.17
N PRO A 549 -29.62 -52.04 -24.63
CA PRO A 549 -29.13 -53.34 -24.15
C PRO A 549 -29.94 -53.91 -22.99
N TYR A 550 -30.50 -53.07 -22.10
CA TYR A 550 -31.32 -53.53 -20.98
C TYR A 550 -32.67 -54.06 -21.44
N ILE A 551 -33.24 -53.47 -22.50
CA ILE A 551 -34.48 -53.95 -23.12
C ILE A 551 -34.22 -55.25 -23.86
N ALA A 552 -33.12 -55.34 -24.61
CA ALA A 552 -32.71 -56.58 -25.27
C ALA A 552 -32.47 -57.72 -24.25
N TRP A 553 -31.79 -57.43 -23.14
CA TRP A 553 -31.60 -58.38 -22.05
C TRP A 553 -32.94 -58.81 -21.42
N ALA A 554 -33.87 -57.88 -21.16
CA ALA A 554 -35.17 -58.21 -20.59
C ALA A 554 -35.99 -59.15 -21.50
N LEU A 555 -35.88 -58.96 -22.82
CA LEU A 555 -36.56 -59.80 -23.81
C LEU A 555 -35.91 -61.19 -23.92
N ASP A 556 -34.58 -61.28 -23.94
CA ASP A 556 -33.85 -62.55 -23.99
C ASP A 556 -34.04 -63.41 -22.71
N ASN A 557 -34.13 -62.76 -21.55
CA ASN A 557 -34.48 -63.46 -20.30
C ASN A 557 -35.95 -63.88 -20.27
N GLY A 558 -36.84 -63.06 -20.83
CA GLY A 558 -38.25 -63.41 -20.94
C GLY A 558 -38.48 -64.61 -21.87
N THR A 559 -37.78 -64.70 -23.01
CA THR A 559 -37.89 -65.84 -23.94
C THR A 559 -37.35 -67.14 -23.35
N THR A 560 -36.25 -67.07 -22.59
CA THR A 560 -35.71 -68.23 -21.86
C THR A 560 -36.63 -68.69 -20.73
N LEU A 561 -37.36 -67.79 -20.08
CA LEU A 561 -38.40 -68.17 -19.11
C LEU A 561 -39.58 -68.90 -19.78
N ILE A 562 -39.99 -68.48 -20.98
CA ILE A 562 -41.05 -69.16 -21.75
C ILE A 562 -40.63 -70.60 -22.10
N SER A 563 -39.42 -70.81 -22.59
CA SER A 563 -38.95 -72.16 -22.96
C SER A 563 -38.84 -73.09 -21.75
N LEU A 564 -38.39 -72.58 -20.61
CA LEU A 564 -38.33 -73.33 -19.35
C LEU A 564 -39.74 -73.69 -18.83
N GLY A 565 -40.73 -72.82 -19.02
CA GLY A 565 -42.13 -73.09 -18.67
C GLY A 565 -42.75 -74.24 -19.49
N GLU A 566 -42.49 -74.27 -20.80
CA GLU A 566 -42.97 -75.34 -21.69
C GLU A 566 -42.32 -76.71 -21.36
N GLU A 567 -41.03 -76.70 -21.01
CA GLU A 567 -40.31 -77.89 -20.55
C GLU A 567 -40.89 -78.43 -19.23
N GLN A 568 -41.22 -77.54 -18.29
CA GLN A 568 -41.87 -77.91 -17.04
C GLN A 568 -43.24 -78.57 -17.27
N GLU A 569 -44.08 -78.01 -18.15
CA GLU A 569 -45.41 -78.57 -18.46
C GLU A 569 -45.29 -79.96 -19.13
N ASN A 570 -44.30 -80.15 -20.01
CA ASN A 570 -44.04 -81.44 -20.64
C ASN A 570 -43.58 -82.51 -19.63
N LEU A 571 -42.73 -82.15 -18.68
CA LEU A 571 -42.31 -83.05 -17.60
C LEU A 571 -43.48 -83.46 -16.71
N GLU A 572 -44.42 -82.54 -16.42
CA GLU A 572 -45.63 -82.86 -15.66
C GLU A 572 -46.56 -83.82 -16.41
N LYS A 573 -46.75 -83.62 -17.73
CA LYS A 573 -47.53 -84.54 -18.58
C LYS A 573 -46.90 -85.94 -18.61
N GLN A 574 -45.57 -86.04 -18.74
CA GLN A 574 -44.88 -87.32 -18.70
C GLN A 574 -45.10 -88.04 -17.36
N ARG A 575 -44.96 -87.32 -16.24
CA ARG A 575 -45.20 -87.87 -14.89
C ARG A 575 -46.61 -88.47 -14.78
N TYR A 576 -47.63 -87.76 -15.26
CA TYR A 576 -49.02 -88.22 -15.21
C TYR A 576 -49.25 -89.54 -15.99
N VAL A 577 -48.66 -89.67 -17.18
CA VAL A 577 -48.79 -90.89 -18.01
C VAL A 577 -48.15 -92.11 -17.34
N TYR A 578 -46.98 -91.94 -16.72
CA TYR A 578 -46.31 -93.03 -16.00
C TYR A 578 -47.14 -93.54 -14.82
N GLU A 579 -47.76 -92.64 -14.05
CA GLU A 579 -48.63 -93.01 -12.93
C GLU A 579 -49.83 -93.85 -13.37
N GLN A 580 -50.50 -93.49 -14.48
CA GLN A 580 -51.59 -94.31 -15.03
C GLN A 580 -51.14 -95.71 -15.45
N ARG A 581 -49.96 -95.83 -16.09
CA ARG A 581 -49.45 -97.12 -16.57
C ARG A 581 -49.19 -98.10 -15.42
N ILE A 582 -48.65 -97.59 -14.31
CA ILE A 582 -48.41 -98.37 -13.08
C ILE A 582 -49.74 -98.86 -12.48
N ALA A 583 -50.76 -97.99 -12.40
CA ALA A 583 -52.07 -98.36 -11.86
C ALA A 583 -52.76 -99.49 -12.66
N ARG A 584 -52.68 -99.44 -14.00
CA ARG A 584 -53.26 -100.48 -14.87
C ARG A 584 -52.57 -101.84 -14.68
N SER A 585 -51.24 -101.87 -14.64
CA SER A 585 -50.47 -103.10 -14.46
C SER A 585 -50.78 -103.81 -13.13
N LYS A 586 -51.01 -103.05 -12.05
CA LYS A 586 -51.45 -103.60 -10.75
C LYS A 586 -52.82 -104.30 -10.84
N ARG A 587 -53.78 -103.72 -11.59
CA ARG A 587 -55.12 -104.31 -11.78
C ARG A 587 -55.08 -105.64 -12.53
N GLU A 588 -54.32 -105.71 -13.63
CA GLU A 588 -54.19 -106.95 -14.41
C GLU A 588 -53.53 -108.08 -13.62
N ASN A 589 -52.53 -107.77 -12.79
CA ASN A 589 -51.91 -108.77 -11.90
C ASN A 589 -52.87 -109.31 -10.83
N LEU A 590 -53.74 -108.46 -10.28
CA LEU A 590 -54.80 -108.88 -9.35
C LEU A 590 -55.78 -109.85 -9.99
N ILE A 591 -56.22 -109.58 -11.24
CA ILE A 591 -57.13 -110.47 -11.98
C ILE A 591 -56.46 -111.82 -12.25
N LYS A 592 -55.20 -111.84 -12.71
CA LYS A 592 -54.47 -113.09 -12.95
C LYS A 592 -54.36 -113.94 -11.69
N LYS A 593 -54.08 -113.33 -10.53
CA LYS A 593 -54.07 -114.03 -9.23
C LYS A 593 -55.44 -114.61 -8.86
N ALA A 594 -56.52 -113.85 -9.07
CA ALA A 594 -57.87 -114.31 -8.76
C ALA A 594 -58.29 -115.51 -9.64
N CYS A 595 -58.04 -115.46 -10.95
CA CYS A 595 -58.32 -116.59 -11.84
C CYS A 595 -57.53 -117.85 -11.46
N PHE A 596 -56.26 -117.70 -11.09
CA PHE A 596 -55.44 -118.82 -10.64
C PHE A 596 -56.01 -119.47 -9.37
N ALA A 597 -56.41 -118.66 -8.38
CA ALA A 597 -57.01 -119.16 -7.13
C ALA A 597 -58.33 -119.93 -7.35
N ILE A 598 -59.19 -119.46 -8.27
CA ILE A 598 -60.47 -120.16 -8.57
C ILE A 598 -60.20 -121.56 -9.13
N VAL A 599 -59.24 -121.69 -10.06
CA VAL A 599 -58.95 -122.97 -10.71
C VAL A 599 -58.25 -123.94 -9.76
N ALA A 600 -57.26 -123.46 -9.01
CA ALA A 600 -56.44 -124.31 -8.14
C ALA A 600 -57.18 -124.74 -6.86
N ASP A 601 -57.88 -123.81 -6.20
CA ASP A 601 -58.38 -124.03 -4.85
C ASP A 601 -59.86 -124.40 -4.80
N ILE A 602 -60.71 -123.79 -5.65
CA ILE A 602 -62.18 -123.93 -5.51
C ILE A 602 -62.72 -125.15 -6.27
N SER A 603 -62.22 -125.40 -7.48
CA SER A 603 -62.70 -126.47 -8.36
C SER A 603 -62.67 -127.89 -7.72
N PRO A 604 -61.62 -128.28 -6.97
CA PRO A 604 -61.57 -129.58 -6.30
C PRO A 604 -62.67 -129.80 -5.24
N TYR A 605 -63.06 -128.74 -4.51
CA TYR A 605 -64.13 -128.83 -3.51
C TYR A 605 -65.50 -128.98 -4.15
N ILE A 606 -65.76 -128.30 -5.27
CA ILE A 606 -67.01 -128.50 -6.03
C ILE A 606 -67.12 -129.96 -6.48
N GLY A 607 -66.01 -130.56 -6.92
CA GLY A 607 -65.96 -132.00 -7.22
C GLY A 607 -66.32 -132.89 -6.02
N ARG A 608 -65.79 -132.59 -4.83
CA ARG A 608 -66.11 -133.32 -3.59
C ARG A 608 -67.57 -133.18 -3.15
N ILE A 609 -68.12 -131.97 -3.17
CA ILE A 609 -69.52 -131.71 -2.78
C ILE A 609 -70.47 -132.50 -3.68
N LYS A 610 -70.21 -132.49 -4.99
CA LYS A 610 -71.03 -133.25 -5.96
C LYS A 610 -71.02 -134.76 -5.66
N ASN A 611 -69.89 -135.30 -5.21
CA ASN A 611 -69.77 -136.71 -4.86
C ASN A 611 -70.52 -137.07 -3.56
N GLU A 612 -70.50 -136.20 -2.55
CA GLU A 612 -71.25 -136.43 -1.29
C GLU A 612 -72.77 -136.30 -1.49
N LEU A 613 -73.22 -135.41 -2.37
CA LEU A 613 -74.63 -135.26 -2.72
C LEU A 613 -75.21 -136.52 -3.39
N TYR A 614 -74.40 -137.22 -4.19
CA TYR A 614 -74.78 -138.52 -4.79
C TYR A 614 -74.89 -139.65 -3.76
N LYS A 615 -74.15 -139.60 -2.64
CA LYS A 615 -74.23 -140.62 -1.58
C LYS A 615 -75.48 -140.45 -0.70
N LEU A 616 -75.90 -139.22 -0.44
CA LEU A 616 -77.02 -138.90 0.46
C LEU A 616 -78.40 -139.23 -0.12
N THR A 617 -78.52 -139.41 -1.43
CA THR A 617 -79.82 -139.64 -2.12
C THR A 617 -80.19 -141.12 -2.29
N GLY A 618 -79.41 -142.06 -1.72
CA GLY A 618 -79.43 -143.47 -2.10
C GLY A 618 -80.06 -144.54 -1.19
N LYS A 619 -80.60 -144.28 0.02
CA LYS A 619 -81.31 -145.33 0.83
C LYS A 619 -82.14 -144.82 2.02
N ASP A 620 -83.31 -145.44 2.20
CA ASP A 620 -84.43 -145.16 3.13
C ASP A 620 -84.09 -145.11 4.64
N PHE A 621 -84.65 -144.11 5.32
CA PHE A 621 -85.14 -144.19 6.72
C PHE A 621 -86.52 -143.51 6.78
N ALA A 622 -87.51 -144.25 7.28
CA ALA A 622 -88.90 -143.80 7.42
C ALA A 622 -89.32 -143.75 8.91
N LYS A 623 -90.32 -142.90 9.21
CA LYS A 623 -91.25 -142.89 10.37
C LYS A 623 -90.68 -142.40 11.72
N ASP A 624 -91.35 -141.58 12.55
CA ASP A 624 -92.79 -141.38 12.83
C ASP A 624 -93.16 -139.93 13.30
N SER A 625 -94.41 -139.54 13.03
CA SER A 625 -95.28 -138.42 13.53
C SER A 625 -94.68 -137.00 13.64
N LEU A 626 -95.16 -135.98 12.93
CA LEU A 626 -96.55 -135.50 12.72
C LEU A 626 -96.65 -134.75 11.37
#